data_AF-A0A8D8G2G3-F1
#
_entry.id   AF-A0A8D8G2G3-F1
#
_cell.length_a   1.000
_cell.length_b   1.000
_cell.length_c   1.000
_cell.angle_alpha   90.00
_cell.angle_beta   90.00
_cell.angle_gamma   90.00
#
_symmetry.space_group_name_H-M   'P 1'
#
loop_
_entity.id
_entity.type
_entity.pdbx_description
1 polymer ?
#
loop_
_entity_poly.entity_id
_entity_poly.type
_entity_poly.pdbx_seq_one_letter_code
_entity_poly.pdbx_strand_id
1 'polypeptide(L)'
;DSPQAMTDVASYLHQASSSHHSNSTTPTPDMDPTPSLSHATRVSPATVAWLVENYENAEGVSLPRSTLYNHYMRHCNEHKLDAVNAASFGKLIRSVFTGLRTRRLGTRGNSKYHYYGIRIKPGSVLNNSPI
;
A
#
# COMPACT_ATOMS: atom_id res chain seq x y z
N ASP A 1 -0.86 -11.33 28.95
CA ASP A 1 0.05 -12.19 28.16
C ASP A 1 -0.13 -11.85 26.69
N SER A 2 0.98 -11.73 25.96
CA SER A 2 1.17 -11.31 24.55
C SER A 2 1.20 -9.81 24.20
N PRO A 3 2.39 -9.23 23.93
CA PRO A 3 2.51 -7.96 23.22
C PRO A 3 2.37 -8.20 21.70
N GLN A 4 1.49 -7.45 21.03
CA GLN A 4 1.36 -7.48 19.57
C GLN A 4 2.66 -6.97 18.93
N ALA A 5 3.31 -7.84 18.16
CA ALA A 5 4.55 -7.53 17.45
C ALA A 5 4.33 -6.35 16.51
N MET A 6 5.01 -5.23 16.79
CA MET A 6 5.23 -4.17 15.83
C MET A 6 6.18 -4.75 14.78
N THR A 7 5.69 -4.92 13.55
CA THR A 7 6.56 -5.31 12.43
C THR A 7 7.55 -4.18 12.20
N ASP A 8 8.80 -4.38 12.61
CA ASP A 8 9.86 -3.38 12.51
C ASP A 8 10.11 -3.04 11.04
N VAL A 9 10.14 -1.74 10.73
CA VAL A 9 10.47 -1.20 9.40
C VAL A 9 11.79 -1.76 8.88
N ALA A 10 12.75 -2.04 9.76
CA ALA A 10 14.04 -2.63 9.42
C ALA A 10 13.91 -4.05 8.83
N SER A 11 12.93 -4.84 9.27
CA SER A 11 12.69 -6.20 8.77
C SER A 11 12.17 -6.20 7.33
N TYR A 12 11.31 -5.22 6.98
CA TYR A 12 10.81 -5.07 5.61
C TYR A 12 11.91 -4.60 4.64
N LEU A 13 12.82 -3.74 5.11
CA LEU A 13 13.98 -3.27 4.34
C LEU A 13 14.95 -4.43 4.05
N HIS A 14 15.26 -5.27 5.04
CA HIS A 14 16.19 -6.40 4.88
C HIS A 14 15.69 -7.45 3.88
N GLN A 15 14.37 -7.70 3.82
CA GLN A 15 13.79 -8.66 2.89
C GLN A 15 13.93 -8.21 1.42
N ALA A 16 14.06 -6.91 1.15
CA ALA A 16 14.11 -6.35 -0.20
C ALA A 16 15.52 -6.36 -0.84
N SER A 17 16.58 -6.65 -0.08
CA SER A 17 17.98 -6.52 -0.54
C SER A 17 18.57 -7.78 -1.16
N SER A 18 17.87 -8.91 -1.14
CA SER A 18 18.43 -10.22 -1.54
C SER A 18 17.70 -10.84 -2.73
N SER A 19 17.96 -10.36 -3.95
CA SER A 19 17.72 -11.19 -5.14
C SER A 19 18.54 -10.70 -6.34
N HIS A 20 19.64 -11.42 -6.59
CA HIS A 20 20.45 -11.31 -7.80
C HIS A 20 19.72 -11.89 -9.01
N HIS A 21 19.98 -11.28 -10.15
CA HIS A 21 19.39 -11.49 -11.47
C HIS A 21 19.75 -12.85 -12.09
N SER A 22 18.80 -13.51 -12.77
CA SER A 22 19.02 -14.38 -13.93
C SER A 22 17.72 -14.56 -14.71
N ASN A 23 17.70 -14.12 -15.97
CA ASN A 23 16.58 -14.26 -16.90
C ASN A 23 16.88 -15.43 -17.84
N SER A 24 16.01 -16.46 -17.94
CA SER A 24 16.14 -17.51 -18.97
C SER A 24 14.80 -18.18 -19.32
N THR A 25 14.49 -18.10 -20.61
CA THR A 25 13.52 -18.75 -21.50
C THR A 25 13.05 -20.18 -21.18
N THR A 26 11.72 -20.44 -21.24
CA THR A 26 10.98 -21.40 -22.13
C THR A 26 9.62 -21.82 -21.53
N PRO A 27 8.56 -22.05 -22.35
CA PRO A 27 7.22 -22.39 -21.86
C PRO A 27 6.95 -23.91 -21.90
N THR A 28 6.40 -24.46 -20.82
CA THR A 28 5.77 -25.79 -20.79
C THR A 28 4.30 -25.62 -20.39
N PRO A 29 3.33 -26.22 -21.11
CA PRO A 29 1.94 -26.24 -20.68
C PRO A 29 1.73 -27.35 -19.64
N ASP A 30 0.65 -27.22 -18.86
CA ASP A 30 0.21 -28.12 -17.79
C ASP A 30 0.95 -28.02 -16.44
N MET A 31 0.34 -27.26 -15.52
CA MET A 31 0.06 -27.63 -14.12
C MET A 31 -0.53 -26.39 -13.39
N ASP A 32 -1.79 -26.53 -12.95
CA ASP A 32 -2.49 -25.85 -11.84
C ASP A 32 -2.25 -24.34 -11.56
N PRO A 33 -3.29 -23.47 -11.56
CA PRO A 33 -3.15 -22.09 -11.12
C PRO A 33 -3.14 -22.06 -9.59
N THR A 34 -2.03 -22.50 -8.99
CA THR A 34 -1.66 -22.03 -7.65
C THR A 34 -1.69 -20.49 -7.69
N PRO A 35 -2.42 -19.81 -6.80
CA PRO A 35 -2.45 -18.35 -6.81
C PRO A 35 -1.07 -17.87 -6.38
N SER A 36 -0.19 -17.65 -7.36
CA SER A 36 1.17 -17.23 -7.11
C SER A 36 1.12 -15.90 -6.36
N LEU A 37 1.59 -15.94 -5.13
CA LEU A 37 1.78 -14.78 -4.24
C LEU A 37 2.88 -13.83 -4.77
N SER A 38 3.22 -13.91 -6.06
CA SER A 38 4.43 -13.36 -6.68
C SER A 38 4.29 -11.94 -7.23
N HIS A 39 3.18 -11.24 -6.96
CA HIS A 39 3.05 -9.82 -7.33
C HIS A 39 3.49 -8.83 -6.24
N ALA A 40 3.94 -9.32 -5.08
CA ALA A 40 4.45 -8.45 -4.02
C ALA A 40 5.87 -7.89 -4.30
N THR A 41 6.53 -8.34 -5.36
CA THR A 41 8.00 -8.25 -5.48
C THR A 41 8.59 -6.91 -5.94
N ARG A 42 7.81 -5.85 -6.24
CA ARG A 42 8.43 -4.57 -6.66
C ARG A 42 7.71 -3.33 -6.16
N VAL A 43 7.51 -3.23 -4.86
CA VAL A 43 7.20 -1.94 -4.26
C VAL A 43 8.46 -1.40 -3.61
N SER A 44 8.85 -0.16 -3.96
CA SER A 44 10.10 0.39 -3.44
C SER A 44 10.03 0.51 -1.92
N PRO A 45 11.10 0.17 -1.20
CA PRO A 45 11.24 0.44 0.22
C PRO A 45 10.88 1.89 0.60
N ALA A 46 11.23 2.84 -0.27
CA ALA A 46 10.89 4.24 -0.14
C ALA A 46 9.37 4.49 -0.11
N THR A 47 8.57 3.78 -0.91
CA THR A 47 7.11 3.91 -0.90
C THR A 47 6.52 3.43 0.43
N VAL A 48 7.03 2.32 0.97
CA VAL A 48 6.58 1.78 2.26
C VAL A 48 6.92 2.76 3.39
N ALA A 49 8.15 3.28 3.41
CA ALA A 49 8.57 4.28 4.37
C ALA A 49 7.68 5.54 4.29
N TRP A 50 7.43 6.05 3.07
CA TRP A 50 6.56 7.20 2.84
C TRP A 50 5.12 6.96 3.34
N LEU A 51 4.56 5.77 3.12
CA LEU A 51 3.24 5.41 3.64
C LEU A 51 3.22 5.51 5.17
N VAL A 52 4.19 4.89 5.85
CA VAL A 52 4.26 4.88 7.32
C VAL A 52 4.58 6.27 7.88
N GLU A 53 5.35 7.10 7.19
CA GLU A 53 5.65 8.47 7.61
C GLU A 53 4.41 9.37 7.55
N ASN A 54 3.53 9.15 6.58
CA ASN A 54 2.41 10.05 6.30
C ASN A 54 1.05 9.55 6.80
N TYR A 55 0.89 8.25 7.04
CA TYR A 55 -0.37 7.66 7.48
C TYR A 55 -0.18 6.79 8.71
N GLU A 56 -1.27 6.62 9.45
CA GLU A 56 -1.32 5.75 10.62
C GLU A 56 -2.68 5.08 10.76
N ASN A 57 -2.68 3.93 11.45
CA ASN A 57 -3.91 3.30 11.88
C ASN A 57 -4.65 4.21 12.86
N ALA A 58 -5.94 4.42 12.62
CA ALA A 58 -6.80 5.21 13.50
C ALA A 58 -8.24 4.69 13.45
N GLU A 59 -8.74 4.29 14.62
CA GLU A 59 -10.13 3.83 14.76
C GLU A 59 -11.12 4.98 14.63
N GLY A 60 -12.37 4.65 14.30
CA GLY A 60 -13.45 5.64 14.18
C GLY A 60 -13.41 6.50 12.91
N VAL A 61 -12.29 6.52 12.18
CA VAL A 61 -12.10 7.39 11.01
C VAL A 61 -11.94 6.62 9.69
N SER A 62 -12.13 7.33 8.58
CA SER A 62 -11.96 6.78 7.25
C SER A 62 -11.36 7.80 6.30
N LEU A 63 -10.61 7.31 5.31
CA LEU A 63 -10.00 8.12 4.27
C LEU A 63 -10.50 7.65 2.88
N PRO A 64 -10.92 8.56 1.98
CA PRO A 64 -11.29 8.18 0.62
C PRO A 64 -10.12 7.51 -0.11
N ARG A 65 -10.39 6.41 -0.83
CA ARG A 65 -9.34 5.69 -1.58
C ARG A 65 -8.71 6.55 -2.66
N SER A 66 -9.50 7.41 -3.29
CA SER A 66 -9.04 8.33 -4.34
C SER A 66 -8.00 9.31 -3.80
N THR A 67 -8.26 9.93 -2.64
CA THR A 67 -7.31 10.84 -1.99
C THR A 67 -5.97 10.18 -1.76
N LEU A 68 -6.00 8.99 -1.16
CA LEU A 68 -4.79 8.25 -0.81
C LEU A 68 -4.01 7.83 -2.06
N TYR A 69 -4.70 7.32 -3.08
CA TYR A 69 -4.08 6.96 -4.35
C TYR A 69 -3.52 8.18 -5.09
N ASN A 70 -4.18 9.34 -5.05
CA ASN A 70 -3.66 10.58 -5.64
C ASN A 70 -2.36 11.05 -4.94
N HIS A 71 -2.28 10.93 -3.61
CA HIS A 71 -1.04 11.23 -2.89
C HIS A 71 0.08 10.26 -3.30
N TYR A 72 -0.23 8.97 -3.45
CA TYR A 72 0.72 7.97 -3.93
C TYR A 72 1.22 8.29 -5.35
N MET A 73 0.33 8.65 -6.27
CA MET A 73 0.71 9.04 -7.64
C MET A 73 1.67 10.24 -7.65
N ARG A 74 1.43 11.24 -6.79
CA ARG A 74 2.32 12.40 -6.64
C ARG A 74 3.70 11.99 -6.11
N HIS A 75 3.73 11.19 -5.04
CA HIS A 75 4.98 10.66 -4.49
C HIS A 75 5.81 9.93 -5.56
N CYS A 76 5.16 9.06 -6.35
CA CYS A 76 5.80 8.37 -7.47
C CYS A 76 6.36 9.34 -8.51
N ASN A 77 5.59 10.36 -8.90
CA ASN A 77 6.05 11.35 -9.90
C ASN A 77 7.25 12.17 -9.42
N GLU A 78 7.25 12.61 -8.15
CA GLU A 78 8.34 13.36 -7.54
C GLU A 78 9.63 12.54 -7.52
N HIS A 79 9.54 11.27 -7.09
CA HIS A 79 10.67 10.36 -6.91
C HIS A 79 11.01 9.52 -8.15
N LYS A 80 10.34 9.77 -9.29
CA LYS A 80 10.54 9.05 -10.56
C LYS A 80 10.36 7.54 -10.41
N LEU A 81 9.37 7.13 -9.63
CA LEU A 81 8.97 5.74 -9.41
C LEU A 81 7.85 5.38 -10.39
N ASP A 82 7.88 4.15 -10.87
CA ASP A 82 6.75 3.59 -11.63
C ASP A 82 5.59 3.28 -10.68
N ALA A 83 4.49 4.02 -10.84
CA ALA A 83 3.30 3.82 -10.03
C ALA A 83 2.58 2.52 -10.43
N VAL A 84 2.21 1.70 -9.44
CA VAL A 84 1.36 0.54 -9.68
C VAL A 84 -0.10 0.97 -9.78
N ASN A 85 -0.93 0.19 -10.48
CA ASN A 85 -2.35 0.47 -10.60
C ASN A 85 -3.08 0.45 -9.24
N ALA A 86 -4.29 1.02 -9.19
CA ALA A 86 -5.08 1.14 -7.97
C ALA A 86 -5.40 -0.20 -7.28
N ALA A 87 -5.54 -1.29 -8.04
CA ALA A 87 -5.81 -2.61 -7.48
C ALA A 87 -4.58 -3.19 -6.77
N SER A 88 -3.41 -3.11 -7.42
CA SER A 88 -2.12 -3.50 -6.85
C SER A 88 -1.75 -2.62 -5.66
N PHE A 89 -1.98 -1.31 -5.76
CA PHE A 89 -1.81 -0.39 -4.63
C PHE A 89 -2.70 -0.79 -3.44
N GLY A 90 -3.94 -1.23 -3.70
CA GLY A 90 -4.83 -1.74 -2.67
C GLY A 90 -4.31 -2.98 -1.95
N LYS A 91 -3.50 -3.82 -2.60
CA LYS A 91 -2.80 -4.94 -1.95
C LYS A 91 -1.65 -4.45 -1.08
N LEU A 92 -0.83 -3.55 -1.61
CA LEU A 92 0.30 -2.93 -0.90
C LEU A 92 -0.15 -2.25 0.40
N ILE A 93 -1.14 -1.36 0.34
CA ILE A 93 -1.53 -0.61 1.54
C ILE A 93 -2.07 -1.53 2.64
N ARG A 94 -2.65 -2.67 2.27
CA ARG A 94 -3.13 -3.69 3.22
C ARG A 94 -2.01 -4.55 3.81
N SER A 95 -0.88 -4.67 3.12
CA SER A 95 0.30 -5.31 3.70
C SER A 95 1.05 -4.37 4.66
N VAL A 96 0.96 -3.06 4.44
CA VAL A 96 1.57 -2.04 5.33
C VAL A 96 0.70 -1.75 6.56
N PHE A 97 -0.60 -1.51 6.37
CA PHE A 97 -1.54 -1.24 7.45
C PHE A 97 -2.49 -2.42 7.63
N THR A 98 -2.32 -3.13 8.73
CA THR A 98 -3.19 -4.25 9.09
C THR A 98 -4.56 -3.73 9.55
N GLY A 99 -5.59 -4.58 9.42
CA GLY A 99 -6.93 -4.27 9.93
C GLY A 99 -7.77 -3.29 9.09
N LEU A 100 -7.29 -2.80 7.95
CA LEU A 100 -8.08 -1.89 7.11
C LEU A 100 -9.38 -2.52 6.59
N ARG A 101 -10.50 -1.83 6.81
CA ARG A 101 -11.81 -2.26 6.32
C ARG A 101 -12.24 -1.47 5.07
N THR A 102 -13.03 -2.11 4.22
CA THR A 102 -13.67 -1.43 3.08
C THR A 102 -15.01 -0.86 3.52
N ARG A 103 -15.23 0.45 3.30
CA ARG A 103 -16.55 1.07 3.45
C ARG A 103 -16.93 1.83 2.19
N ARG A 104 -18.23 1.88 1.89
CA ARG A 104 -18.81 2.77 0.89
C ARG A 104 -19.59 3.86 1.62
N LEU A 105 -19.19 5.12 1.45
CA LEU A 105 -19.75 6.27 2.19
C LEU A 105 -20.24 7.33 1.21
N GLY A 106 -21.32 8.02 1.56
CA GLY A 106 -21.97 9.07 0.76
C GLY A 106 -23.46 8.78 0.54
N THR A 107 -24.17 9.73 -0.07
CA THR A 107 -25.60 9.61 -0.38
C THR A 107 -25.84 8.64 -1.56
N ARG A 108 -27.10 8.28 -1.78
CA ARG A 108 -27.53 7.46 -2.92
C ARG A 108 -27.00 8.06 -4.22
N GLY A 109 -26.32 7.25 -5.03
CA GLY A 109 -25.70 7.67 -6.29
C GLY A 109 -24.31 8.32 -6.16
N ASN A 110 -23.91 8.79 -4.97
CA ASN A 110 -22.64 9.49 -4.76
C ASN A 110 -21.65 8.73 -3.88
N SER A 111 -21.98 7.49 -3.47
CA SER A 111 -21.13 6.75 -2.55
C SER A 111 -19.76 6.40 -3.15
N LYS A 112 -18.69 6.72 -2.43
CA LYS A 112 -17.29 6.42 -2.80
C LYS A 112 -16.69 5.37 -1.87
N TYR A 113 -15.61 4.74 -2.31
CA TYR A 113 -14.88 3.75 -1.52
C TYR A 113 -13.87 4.41 -0.58
N HIS A 114 -13.84 3.94 0.66
CA HIS A 114 -12.94 4.40 1.70
C HIS A 114 -12.12 3.23 2.25
N TYR A 115 -10.94 3.56 2.76
CA TYR A 115 -10.26 2.76 3.76
C TYR A 115 -10.71 3.24 5.14
N TYR A 116 -11.26 2.34 5.94
CA TYR A 116 -11.63 2.59 7.33
C TYR A 116 -10.56 2.03 8.25
N GLY A 117 -10.23 2.76 9.31
CA GLY A 117 -9.13 2.41 10.21
C GLY A 117 -7.80 3.11 9.89
N ILE A 118 -7.80 4.16 9.07
CA ILE A 118 -6.61 4.90 8.67
C ILE A 118 -6.87 6.40 8.57
N ARG A 119 -5.86 7.20 8.92
CA ARG A 119 -5.85 8.66 8.71
C ARG A 119 -4.47 9.14 8.26
N ILE A 120 -4.42 10.38 7.79
CA ILE A 120 -3.17 11.13 7.62
C ILE A 120 -2.63 11.46 9.02
N LYS A 121 -1.34 11.25 9.25
CA LYS A 121 -0.68 11.55 10.52
C LYS A 121 -0.76 13.05 10.84
N PRO A 122 -1.02 13.43 12.10
CA PRO A 122 -0.89 14.82 12.54
C PRO A 122 0.53 15.32 12.27
N GLY A 123 0.67 16.39 11.48
CA GLY A 123 1.98 16.95 11.09
C GLY A 123 2.52 16.47 9.73
N SER A 124 1.85 15.53 9.06
CA SER A 124 2.19 15.20 7.67
C SER A 124 1.90 16.39 6.76
N VAL A 125 2.81 16.63 5.79
CA VAL A 125 2.65 17.63 4.73
C VAL A 125 1.43 17.37 3.83
N LEU A 126 0.89 16.15 3.85
CA LEU A 126 -0.29 15.78 3.08
C LEU A 126 -1.59 16.35 3.67
N ASN A 127 -1.58 16.79 4.93
CA ASN A 127 -2.78 17.34 5.56
C ASN A 127 -3.23 18.68 4.97
N ASN A 128 -2.29 19.41 4.36
CA ASN A 128 -2.52 20.74 3.80
C ASN A 128 -2.47 20.73 2.26
N SER A 129 -2.26 19.56 1.66
CA SER A 129 -2.13 19.42 0.21
C SER A 129 -3.52 19.35 -0.43
N PRO A 130 -3.88 20.25 -1.36
CA PRO A 130 -5.12 20.09 -2.11
C PRO A 130 -5.11 18.76 -2.86
N ILE A 131 -6.29 18.10 -2.90
CA ILE A 131 -6.50 16.80 -3.55
C ILE A 131 -6.61 16.98 -5.05
#